data_AF-A0A7C5KAA4-F1
#
_entry.id   AF-A0A7C5KAA4-F1
#
_cell.length_a   1.000
_cell.length_b   1.000
_cell.length_c   1.000
_cell.angle_alpha   90.00
_cell.angle_beta   90.00
_cell.angle_gamma   90.00
#
_symmetry.space_group_name_H-M   'P 1'
#
loop_
_entity.id
_entity.type
_entity.pdbx_description
1 polymer ?
#
loop_
_entity_poly.entity_id
_entity_poly.type
_entity_poly.pdbx_seq_one_letter_code
_entity_poly.pdbx_strand_id
1 'polypeptide(L)'
;MIRAHGITMLLAVAVHSVTILAVMIPSFYSGLTPHILEKFAKPTSLISIFHGITGLLAWLLGIWIVAVWHLSPSTQACYRKKVAMRFTLVLWLIALILGFIMYLNFYTEFLPL
;
A
#
# COMPACT_ATOMS: atom_id res chain seq x y z
N MET A 1 -8.58 15.99 -20.03
CA MET A 1 -7.68 14.94 -19.52
C MET A 1 -7.37 15.05 -18.02
N ILE A 2 -6.93 16.20 -17.48
CA ILE A 2 -6.53 16.33 -16.06
C ILE A 2 -7.67 15.99 -15.07
N ARG A 3 -8.92 16.41 -15.35
CA ARG A 3 -10.08 16.12 -14.48
C ARG A 3 -10.38 14.63 -14.38
N ALA A 4 -10.41 13.92 -15.51
CA ALA A 4 -10.63 12.46 -15.53
C ALA A 4 -9.51 11.70 -14.82
N HIS A 5 -8.25 12.13 -15.01
CA HIS A 5 -7.10 11.57 -14.30
C HIS A 5 -7.24 11.73 -12.77
N GLY A 6 -7.56 12.93 -12.28
CA GLY A 6 -7.74 13.16 -10.85
C GLY A 6 -8.93 12.40 -10.24
N ILE A 7 -10.05 12.28 -10.96
CA ILE A 7 -11.19 11.45 -10.52
C ILE A 7 -10.75 9.99 -10.41
N THR A 8 -10.03 9.47 -11.40
CA THR A 8 -9.54 8.08 -11.39
C THR A 8 -8.60 7.84 -10.20
N MET A 9 -7.70 8.77 -9.91
CA MET A 9 -6.81 8.69 -8.75
C MET A 9 -7.58 8.71 -7.43
N LEU A 10 -8.57 9.60 -7.30
CA LEU A 10 -9.42 9.68 -6.11
C LEU A 10 -10.15 8.34 -5.87
N LEU A 11 -10.76 7.78 -6.92
CA LEU A 11 -11.44 6.49 -6.83
C LEU A 11 -10.49 5.36 -6.45
N ALA A 12 -9.29 5.32 -7.05
CA ALA A 12 -8.28 4.33 -6.72
C ALA A 12 -7.86 4.41 -5.25
N VAL A 13 -7.57 5.62 -4.75
CA VAL A 13 -7.21 5.83 -3.33
C VAL A 13 -8.38 5.49 -2.41
N ALA A 14 -9.61 5.88 -2.75
CA ALA A 14 -10.79 5.58 -1.94
C ALA A 14 -11.02 4.07 -1.80
N VAL A 15 -11.05 3.34 -2.93
CA VAL A 15 -11.19 1.87 -2.92
C VAL A 15 -10.05 1.23 -2.15
N HIS A 16 -8.81 1.65 -2.40
CA HIS A 16 -7.66 1.09 -1.70
C HIS A 16 -7.70 1.36 -0.19
N SER A 17 -8.17 2.54 0.23
CA SER A 17 -8.33 2.89 1.66
C SER A 17 -9.36 1.99 2.33
N VAL A 18 -10.49 1.75 1.68
CA VAL A 18 -11.51 0.82 2.18
C VAL A 18 -10.91 -0.58 2.32
N THR A 19 -10.18 -1.07 1.31
CA THR A 19 -9.53 -2.39 1.38
C THR A 19 -8.49 -2.46 2.51
N ILE A 20 -7.66 -1.43 2.69
CA ILE A 20 -6.66 -1.39 3.76
C ILE A 20 -7.34 -1.46 5.13
N LEU A 21 -8.32 -0.59 5.37
CA LEU A 21 -8.96 -0.45 6.68
C LEU A 21 -9.86 -1.64 7.01
N ALA A 22 -10.65 -2.12 6.06
CA ALA A 22 -11.66 -3.15 6.29
C ALA A 22 -11.10 -4.58 6.17
N VAL A 23 -10.03 -4.79 5.39
CA VAL A 23 -9.50 -6.14 5.10
C VAL A 23 -8.06 -6.28 5.56
N MET A 24 -7.14 -5.43 5.10
CA MET A 24 -5.71 -5.65 5.33
C MET A 24 -5.31 -5.47 6.79
N ILE A 25 -5.75 -4.39 7.45
CA ILE A 25 -5.42 -4.13 8.86
C ILE A 25 -5.99 -5.23 9.78
N PRO A 26 -7.27 -5.62 9.69
CA PRO A 26 -7.80 -6.72 10.50
C PRO A 26 -7.09 -8.05 10.24
N SER A 27 -6.78 -8.36 8.97
CA SER A 27 -6.06 -9.59 8.61
C SER A 27 -4.63 -9.59 9.15
N PHE A 28 -3.94 -8.45 9.11
CA PHE A 28 -2.60 -8.31 9.65
C PHE A 28 -2.60 -8.47 11.18
N TYR A 29 -3.55 -7.83 11.85
CA TYR A 29 -3.67 -7.88 13.31
C TYR A 29 -3.99 -9.29 13.81
N SER A 30 -4.96 -9.97 13.18
CA SER A 30 -5.40 -11.30 13.60
C SER A 30 -4.50 -12.44 13.10
N GLY A 31 -3.98 -12.34 11.88
CA GLY A 31 -3.22 -13.42 11.24
C GLY A 31 -1.71 -13.33 11.37
N LEU A 32 -1.13 -12.12 11.42
CA LEU A 32 0.33 -11.93 11.32
C LEU A 32 0.96 -11.42 12.62
N THR A 33 0.28 -10.58 13.40
CA THR A 33 0.85 -10.03 14.66
C THR A 33 1.33 -11.11 15.64
N PRO A 34 0.57 -12.18 15.94
CA PRO A 34 1.05 -13.22 16.85
C PRO A 34 2.35 -13.88 16.36
N HIS A 35 2.42 -14.18 15.05
CA HIS A 35 3.59 -14.79 14.43
C HIS A 35 4.82 -13.89 14.43
N ILE A 36 4.63 -12.59 14.21
CA ILE A 36 5.71 -11.59 14.27
C ILE A 36 6.27 -11.50 15.69
N LEU A 37 5.42 -11.50 16.72
CA LEU A 37 5.84 -11.41 18.12
C LEU A 37 6.57 -12.66 18.59
N GLU A 38 6.09 -13.85 18.20
CA GLU A 38 6.72 -15.12 18.60
C GLU A 38 8.00 -15.42 17.80
N LYS A 39 8.03 -15.05 16.51
CA LYS A 39 9.08 -15.49 15.56
C LYS A 39 9.54 -14.32 14.68
N PHE A 40 10.01 -13.26 15.32
CA PHE A 40 10.44 -12.02 14.65
C PHE A 40 11.49 -12.24 13.55
N ALA A 41 12.48 -13.11 13.79
CA ALA A 41 13.58 -13.35 12.85
C ALA A 41 13.22 -14.26 11.65
N LYS A 42 11.98 -14.77 11.58
CA LYS A 42 11.56 -15.57 10.42
C LYS A 42 11.39 -14.70 9.18
N PRO A 43 11.77 -15.20 7.98
CA PRO A 43 11.56 -14.47 6.73
C PRO A 43 10.13 -13.96 6.54
N THR A 44 9.12 -14.78 6.85
CA THR A 44 7.70 -14.41 6.75
C THR A 44 7.35 -13.19 7.61
N SER A 45 7.89 -13.10 8.84
CA SER A 45 7.69 -11.97 9.75
C SER A 45 8.35 -10.70 9.20
N LEU A 46 9.60 -10.79 8.75
CA LEU A 46 10.32 -9.66 8.17
C LEU A 46 9.63 -9.13 6.90
N ILE A 47 9.26 -10.03 5.99
CA ILE A 47 8.55 -9.68 4.76
C ILE A 47 7.21 -9.00 5.08
N SER A 48 6.47 -9.49 6.07
CA SER A 48 5.21 -8.90 6.52
C SER A 48 5.40 -7.48 7.05
N ILE A 49 6.45 -7.23 7.84
CA ILE A 49 6.78 -5.89 8.36
C ILE A 49 7.14 -4.95 7.20
N PHE A 50 8.02 -5.37 6.29
CA PHE A 50 8.40 -4.54 5.14
C PHE A 50 7.21 -4.27 4.21
N HIS A 51 6.34 -5.25 3.97
CA HIS A 51 5.10 -5.08 3.24
C HIS A 51 4.21 -4.02 3.92
N GLY A 52 3.98 -4.15 5.24
CA GLY A 52 3.17 -3.22 6.01
C GLY A 52 3.70 -1.77 5.95
N ILE A 53 5.01 -1.58 6.13
CA ILE A 53 5.63 -0.25 6.08
C ILE A 53 5.54 0.36 4.67
N THR A 54 5.94 -0.39 3.65
CA THR A 54 5.93 0.11 2.26
C THR A 54 4.51 0.40 1.77
N GLY A 55 3.55 -0.47 2.12
CA GLY A 55 2.12 -0.28 1.83
C GLY A 55 1.54 0.94 2.53
N LEU A 56 1.85 1.14 3.82
CA LEU A 56 1.39 2.32 4.58
C LEU A 56 1.94 3.62 3.97
N LEU A 57 3.23 3.66 3.64
CA LEU A 57 3.84 4.84 3.02
C LEU A 57 3.22 5.13 1.65
N ALA A 58 3.03 4.11 0.80
CA ALA A 58 2.39 4.27 -0.51
C ALA A 58 0.95 4.79 -0.37
N TRP A 59 0.19 4.26 0.60
CA TRP A 59 -1.18 4.68 0.86
C TRP A 59 -1.28 6.13 1.33
N LEU A 60 -0.46 6.53 2.31
CA LEU A 60 -0.41 7.91 2.82
C LEU A 60 0.01 8.90 1.73
N LEU A 61 1.00 8.55 0.90
CA LEU A 61 1.40 9.36 -0.24
C LEU A 61 0.27 9.48 -1.28
N GLY A 62 -0.46 8.40 -1.54
CA GLY A 62 -1.63 8.42 -2.41
C GLY A 62 -2.71 9.39 -1.94
N ILE A 63 -3.07 9.33 -0.65
CA ILE A 63 -4.01 10.28 -0.02
C ILE A 63 -3.50 11.71 -0.17
N TRP A 64 -2.24 11.95 0.19
CA TRP A 64 -1.63 13.27 0.11
C TRP A 64 -1.64 13.83 -1.33
N ILE A 65 -1.29 13.02 -2.33
CA ILE A 65 -1.29 13.43 -3.73
C ILE A 65 -2.70 13.84 -4.18
N VAL A 66 -3.72 13.07 -3.82
CA VAL A 66 -5.13 13.39 -4.16
C VAL A 66 -5.59 14.66 -3.46
N ALA A 67 -5.27 14.84 -2.17
CA ALA A 67 -5.61 16.04 -1.42
C ALA A 67 -4.97 17.30 -2.02
N VAL A 68 -3.66 17.26 -2.28
CA VAL A 68 -2.94 18.39 -2.90
C VAL A 68 -3.37 18.61 -4.35
N TRP A 69 -3.85 17.57 -5.05
CA TRP A 69 -4.46 17.73 -6.37
C TRP A 69 -5.76 18.53 -6.30
N HIS A 70 -6.65 18.22 -5.37
CA HIS A 70 -7.94 18.91 -5.22
C HIS A 70 -7.77 20.38 -4.78
N LEU A 71 -6.76 20.69 -3.96
CA LEU A 71 -6.53 22.03 -3.39
C LEU A 71 -5.74 22.99 -4.29
N SER A 72 -5.32 22.58 -5.50
CA SER A 72 -4.40 23.39 -6.34
C SER A 72 -4.94 23.62 -7.75
N PRO A 73 -5.27 24.87 -8.13
CA PRO A 73 -5.79 25.21 -9.46
C PRO A 73 -4.70 25.33 -10.56
N SER A 74 -3.41 25.20 -10.23
CA SER A 74 -2.30 25.50 -11.13
C SER A 74 -1.70 24.27 -11.82
N THR A 75 -1.44 24.39 -13.12
CA THR A 75 -0.78 23.37 -13.96
C THR A 75 0.72 23.22 -13.69
N GLN A 76 1.42 24.23 -13.13
CA GLN A 76 2.83 24.11 -12.72
C GLN A 76 3.01 23.16 -11.53
N ALA A 77 1.98 23.00 -10.70
CA ALA A 77 1.97 22.01 -9.63
C ALA A 77 1.99 20.56 -10.18
N CYS A 78 1.66 20.35 -11.46
CA CYS A 78 1.61 19.04 -12.10
C CYS A 78 3.00 18.38 -12.20
N TYR A 79 4.08 19.15 -12.43
CA TYR A 79 5.43 18.60 -12.59
C TYR A 79 5.99 18.03 -11.28
N ARG A 80 5.88 18.77 -10.16
CA ARG A 80 6.30 18.27 -8.83
C ARG A 80 5.44 17.07 -8.39
N LYS A 81 4.15 17.07 -8.73
CA LYS A 81 3.25 15.94 -8.48
C LYS A 81 3.65 14.68 -9.26
N LYS A 82 4.20 14.82 -10.47
CA LYS A 82 4.68 13.69 -11.28
C LYS A 82 5.79 12.89 -10.59
N VAL A 83 6.71 13.57 -9.90
CA VAL A 83 7.77 12.88 -9.14
C VAL A 83 7.18 12.12 -7.97
N ALA A 84 6.31 12.75 -7.18
CA ALA A 84 5.62 12.09 -6.07
C ALA A 84 4.78 10.88 -6.52
N MET A 85 4.07 11.01 -7.65
CA MET A 85 3.32 9.90 -8.25
C MET A 85 4.23 8.73 -8.63
N ARG A 86 5.41 9.00 -9.22
CA ARG A 86 6.39 7.96 -9.56
C ARG A 86 6.91 7.24 -8.31
N PHE A 87 7.29 7.99 -7.27
CA PHE A 87 7.71 7.39 -6.00
C PHE A 87 6.60 6.53 -5.37
N THR A 88 5.36 7.03 -5.39
CA THR A 88 4.19 6.30 -4.88
C THR A 88 3.98 5.00 -5.65
N LEU A 89 4.10 5.03 -6.99
CA LEU A 89 3.97 3.84 -7.83
C LEU A 89 5.08 2.81 -7.55
N VAL A 90 6.32 3.26 -7.38
CA VAL A 90 7.44 2.36 -7.04
C VAL A 90 7.24 1.71 -5.67
N LEU A 91 6.88 2.50 -4.64
CA LEU A 91 6.58 1.96 -3.31
C LEU A 91 5.41 0.98 -3.35
N TRP A 92 4.36 1.31 -4.11
CA TRP A 92 3.21 0.43 -4.29
C TRP A 92 3.59 -0.89 -4.99
N LEU A 93 4.44 -0.85 -6.02
CA LEU A 93 4.93 -2.07 -6.68
C LEU A 93 5.77 -2.94 -5.75
N ILE A 94 6.65 -2.33 -4.95
CA ILE A 94 7.42 -3.05 -3.93
C ILE A 94 6.46 -3.70 -2.93
N ALA A 95 5.49 -2.95 -2.41
CA ALA A 95 4.50 -3.48 -1.47
C ALA A 95 3.69 -4.62 -2.08
N LEU A 96 3.30 -4.52 -3.35
CA LEU A 96 2.57 -5.57 -4.07
C LEU A 96 3.40 -6.85 -4.21
N ILE A 97 4.67 -6.73 -4.60
CA ILE A 97 5.58 -7.89 -4.72
C ILE A 97 5.77 -8.55 -3.35
N LEU A 98 6.03 -7.77 -2.31
CA LEU A 98 6.17 -8.29 -0.95
C LEU A 98 4.88 -8.96 -0.46
N GLY A 99 3.71 -8.39 -0.75
CA GLY A 99 2.42 -8.96 -0.39
C GLY A 99 2.13 -10.28 -1.13
N PHE A 100 2.54 -10.38 -2.40
CA PHE A 100 2.44 -11.61 -3.17
C PHE A 100 3.36 -12.70 -2.58
N ILE A 101 4.62 -12.37 -2.28
CA ILE A 101 5.56 -13.31 -1.64
C ILE A 101 5.03 -13.74 -0.26
N MET A 102 4.48 -12.82 0.52
CA MET A 102 3.86 -13.11 1.81
C MET A 102 2.68 -14.07 1.66
N TYR A 103 1.81 -13.85 0.67
CA TYR A 103 0.69 -14.75 0.36
C TYR A 103 1.19 -16.16 0.04
N LEU A 104 2.19 -16.30 -0.84
CA LEU A 104 2.75 -17.62 -1.16
C LEU A 104 3.31 -18.33 0.08
N ASN A 105 4.09 -17.64 0.92
CA ASN A 105 4.64 -18.22 2.14
C ASN A 105 3.55 -18.58 3.16
N PHE A 106 2.50 -17.75 3.28
CA PHE A 106 1.42 -18.04 4.20
C PHE A 106 0.70 -19.35 3.84
N TYR A 107 0.42 -19.58 2.56
CA TYR A 107 -0.27 -20.80 2.13
C TYR A 107 0.63 -22.03 2.11
N THR A 108 1.95 -21.89 1.90
CA THR A 108 2.87 -23.03 1.99
C THR A 108 3.26 -23.38 3.43
N GLU A 109 3.33 -22.41 4.35
CA GLU A 109 3.70 -22.65 5.75
C GLU A 109 2.51 -23.03 6.64
N PHE A 110 1.28 -22.58 6.35
CA PHE A 110 0.14 -22.71 7.27
C PHE A 110 -1.05 -23.53 6.75
N LEU A 111 -1.10 -23.88 5.47
CA LEU A 111 -2.08 -24.82 4.90
C LEU A 111 -1.32 -25.93 4.16
N PRO A 112 -0.96 -27.03 4.84
CA PRO A 112 -0.37 -28.17 4.15
C PRO A 112 -1.44 -28.72 3.18
N LEU A 113 -1.19 -28.55 1.88
CA LEU A 113 -1.80 -29.40 0.86
C LEU A 113 -1.21 -30.82 0.98
#